data_AF-L5JQ18-F1
#
_entry.id   AF-L5JQ18-F1
#
_cell.length_a   1.000
_cell.length_b   1.000
_cell.length_c   1.000
_cell.angle_alpha   90.00
_cell.angle_beta   90.00
_cell.angle_gamma   90.00
#
_symmetry.space_group_name_H-M   'P 1'
#
loop_
_entity.id
_entity.type
_entity.pdbx_description
1 polymer ?
#
loop_
_entity_poly.entity_id
_entity_poly.type
_entity_poly.pdbx_seq_one_letter_code
_entity_poly.pdbx_strand_id
1 'polypeptide(L)'
;MSRRCALVPWALLALLGLGAAQEDEPCCGPIVPRREWGAQASECVQSLNQPLRYVVVSHTAGSVCNTPVLCRQQAQNVQHYHKQTLGFCDVGYK
;
A
#
# COMPACT_ATOMS: atom_id res chain seq x y z
N MET A 1 -8.13 60.20 -16.82
CA MET A 1 -9.04 59.57 -15.83
C MET A 1 -9.58 58.28 -16.47
N SER A 2 -9.17 57.11 -15.97
CA SER A 2 -10.00 56.22 -15.12
C SER A 2 -11.18 55.63 -15.92
N ARG A 3 -11.38 54.32 -16.14
CA ARG A 3 -10.89 53.09 -15.51
C ARG A 3 -10.90 51.95 -16.55
N ARG A 4 -9.84 51.14 -16.57
CA ARG A 4 -9.82 49.83 -17.23
C ARG A 4 -10.56 48.85 -16.32
N CYS A 5 -11.69 48.29 -16.76
CA CYS A 5 -12.31 47.14 -16.08
C CYS A 5 -11.57 45.87 -16.52
N ALA A 6 -10.43 45.61 -15.90
CA ALA A 6 -9.73 44.33 -16.01
C ALA A 6 -10.44 43.31 -15.12
N LEU A 7 -11.48 42.65 -15.63
CA LEU A 7 -12.18 41.55 -14.95
C LEU A 7 -11.80 40.16 -15.49
N VAL A 8 -10.72 40.06 -16.27
CA VAL A 8 -10.36 38.80 -16.95
C VAL A 8 -9.31 37.92 -16.23
N PRO A 9 -8.41 38.39 -15.34
CA PRO A 9 -7.32 37.51 -14.88
C PRO A 9 -7.72 36.57 -13.74
N TRP A 10 -8.85 36.78 -13.05
CA TRP A 10 -9.28 35.95 -11.93
C TRP A 10 -10.13 34.73 -12.32
N ALA A 11 -10.77 34.74 -13.49
CA ALA A 11 -11.56 33.59 -13.95
C ALA A 11 -10.66 32.41 -14.38
N LEU A 12 -9.46 32.67 -14.90
CA LEU A 12 -8.52 31.63 -15.35
C LEU A 12 -7.82 30.91 -14.19
N LEU A 13 -7.62 31.57 -13.05
CA LEU A 13 -7.03 30.95 -11.85
C LEU A 13 -7.98 29.99 -11.12
N ALA A 14 -9.30 30.15 -11.29
CA ALA A 14 -10.29 29.24 -10.70
C ALA A 14 -10.38 27.89 -11.44
N LEU A 15 -10.00 27.85 -12.73
CA LEU A 15 -10.04 26.63 -13.56
C LEU A 15 -8.85 25.68 -13.32
N LEU A 16 -7.75 26.17 -12.73
CA LEU A 16 -6.54 25.37 -12.44
C LEU A 16 -6.59 24.70 -11.05
N GLY A 17 -7.55 25.04 -10.19
CA GLY A 17 -7.66 24.52 -8.82
C GLY A 17 -8.63 23.35 -8.63
N LEU A 18 -9.43 23.00 -9.64
CA LEU A 18 -10.41 21.90 -9.58
C LEU A 18 -9.94 20.62 -10.26
N GLY A 19 -8.64 20.47 -10.48
CA GLY A 19 -8.04 19.15 -10.72
C GLY A 19 -7.90 18.42 -9.39
N ALA A 20 -9.01 18.01 -8.77
CA ALA A 20 -8.91 16.93 -7.79
C ALA A 20 -8.37 15.72 -8.56
N ALA A 21 -7.18 15.26 -8.20
CA ALA A 21 -6.73 13.95 -8.62
C ALA A 21 -7.80 12.97 -8.10
N GLN A 22 -8.61 12.46 -9.02
CA GLN A 22 -9.55 11.42 -8.73
C GLN A 22 -8.70 10.19 -8.44
N GLU A 23 -8.51 9.89 -7.15
CA GLU A 23 -7.94 8.60 -6.75
C GLU A 23 -9.02 7.58 -7.10
N ASP A 24 -8.85 6.92 -8.25
CA ASP A 24 -9.66 5.79 -8.64
C ASP A 24 -9.72 4.83 -7.46
N GLU A 25 -10.93 4.50 -7.00
CA GLU A 25 -11.14 3.45 -6.00
C GLU A 25 -10.47 2.18 -6.56
N PRO A 26 -9.41 1.67 -5.92
CA PRO A 26 -8.68 0.54 -6.48
C PRO A 26 -9.63 -0.65 -6.54
N CYS A 27 -9.74 -1.24 -7.73
CA CYS A 27 -10.60 -2.41 -8.02
C CYS A 27 -10.36 -3.63 -7.11
N CYS A 28 -9.28 -3.60 -6.34
CA CYS A 28 -8.88 -4.55 -5.33
C CYS A 28 -8.71 -3.75 -4.05
N GLY A 29 -9.53 -4.03 -3.02
CA GLY A 29 -9.57 -3.24 -1.78
C GLY A 29 -8.21 -3.01 -1.11
N PRO A 30 -8.16 -2.13 -0.09
CA PRO A 30 -6.92 -1.55 0.40
C PRO A 30 -5.94 -2.62 0.92
N ILE A 31 -4.75 -2.67 0.31
CA ILE A 31 -3.61 -3.45 0.82
C ILE A 31 -2.86 -2.59 1.83
N VAL A 32 -2.73 -3.06 3.07
CA VAL A 32 -1.94 -2.37 4.11
C VAL A 32 -0.45 -2.39 3.73
N PRO A 33 0.19 -1.23 3.45
CA PRO A 33 1.59 -1.20 3.04
C PRO A 33 2.51 -1.74 4.14
N ARG A 34 3.63 -2.33 3.73
CA ARG A 34 4.65 -2.90 4.62
C ARG A 34 5.06 -1.99 5.78
N ARG A 35 5.28 -0.71 5.47
CA ARG A 35 5.65 0.32 6.46
C ARG A 35 4.59 0.52 7.54
N GLU A 36 3.31 0.33 7.21
CA GLU A 36 2.19 0.61 8.12
C GLU A 36 2.04 -0.47 9.19
N TRP A 37 2.37 -1.72 8.86
CA TRP A 37 2.45 -2.79 9.85
C TRP A 37 3.85 -2.98 10.45
N GLY A 38 4.80 -2.08 10.16
CA GLY A 38 6.15 -2.11 10.77
C GLY A 38 7.02 -3.28 10.30
N ALA A 39 6.87 -3.69 9.04
CA ALA A 39 7.69 -4.75 8.45
C ALA A 39 9.18 -4.39 8.45
N GLN A 40 10.03 -5.37 8.73
CA GLN A 40 11.45 -5.29 8.40
C GLN A 40 11.65 -5.21 6.88
N ALA A 41 12.77 -4.60 6.46
CA ALA A 41 13.15 -4.57 5.06
C ALA A 41 13.31 -6.01 4.50
N SER A 42 12.82 -6.19 3.27
CA SER A 42 12.96 -7.46 2.54
C SER A 42 14.37 -7.58 1.99
N GLU A 43 14.95 -8.77 2.07
CA GLU A 43 16.24 -9.11 1.45
C GLU A 43 16.06 -9.95 0.18
N CYS A 44 14.81 -10.12 -0.28
CA CYS A 44 14.52 -10.94 -1.45
C CYS A 44 14.89 -10.19 -2.74
N VAL A 45 15.57 -10.88 -3.66
CA VAL A 45 16.02 -10.32 -4.94
C VAL A 45 15.30 -10.90 -6.16
N GLN A 46 14.53 -11.97 -5.96
CA GLN A 46 13.82 -12.66 -7.02
C GLN A 46 12.48 -11.98 -7.31
N SER A 47 12.25 -11.62 -8.57
CA SER A 47 10.95 -11.17 -9.08
C SER A 47 10.15 -12.34 -9.67
N LEU A 48 8.83 -12.20 -9.66
CA LEU A 48 7.94 -13.14 -10.35
C LEU A 48 7.71 -12.67 -11.79
N ASN A 49 7.69 -13.62 -12.73
CA ASN A 49 7.33 -13.35 -14.12
C ASN A 49 5.82 -13.16 -14.24
N GLN A 50 5.40 -11.95 -14.64
CA GLN A 50 3.99 -11.61 -14.82
C GLN A 50 3.54 -11.88 -16.28
N PRO A 51 2.25 -12.23 -16.51
CA PRO A 51 1.19 -12.45 -15.52
C PRO A 51 1.29 -13.82 -14.85
N LEU A 52 0.86 -13.90 -13.59
CA LEU A 52 0.79 -15.15 -12.84
C LEU A 52 -0.42 -15.99 -13.28
N ARG A 53 -0.23 -17.32 -13.36
CA ARG A 53 -1.29 -18.28 -13.76
C ARG A 53 -1.91 -19.05 -12.59
N TYR A 54 -1.27 -19.04 -11.43
CA TYR A 54 -1.66 -19.84 -10.27
C TYR A 54 -1.70 -18.98 -9.01
N VAL A 55 -2.63 -19.30 -8.12
CA VAL A 55 -2.77 -18.73 -6.77
C VAL A 55 -2.77 -19.88 -5.77
N VAL A 56 -1.98 -19.77 -4.70
CA VAL A 56 -1.91 -20.78 -3.63
C VAL A 56 -2.45 -20.15 -2.35
N VAL A 57 -3.53 -20.71 -1.81
CA VAL A 57 -4.14 -20.26 -0.55
C VAL A 57 -3.62 -21.10 0.60
N SER A 58 -3.06 -20.44 1.61
CA SER A 58 -2.47 -21.08 2.79
C SER A 58 -3.00 -20.44 4.07
N HIS A 59 -2.94 -21.17 5.18
CA HIS A 59 -3.12 -20.60 6.52
C HIS A 59 -1.77 -20.31 7.17
N THR A 60 -1.74 -19.46 8.21
CA THR A 60 -0.53 -19.22 9.00
C THR A 60 -0.24 -20.33 10.00
N ALA A 61 -1.24 -21.15 10.35
CA ALA A 61 -1.22 -22.13 11.46
C ALA A 61 -0.83 -21.52 12.82
N GLY A 62 -0.88 -20.19 12.93
CA GLY A 62 -0.53 -19.43 14.13
C GLY A 62 -1.76 -18.83 14.81
N SER A 63 -1.50 -17.82 15.64
CA SER A 63 -2.57 -17.05 16.30
C SER A 63 -3.41 -16.30 15.27
N VAL A 64 -4.74 -16.38 15.42
CA VAL A 64 -5.69 -15.58 14.65
C VAL A 64 -5.73 -14.13 15.14
N CYS A 65 -6.20 -13.22 14.30
CA CYS A 65 -6.39 -11.81 14.62
C CYS A 65 -7.66 -11.28 13.94
N ASN A 66 -8.30 -10.27 14.54
CA ASN A 66 -9.55 -9.69 14.03
C ASN A 66 -9.65 -8.17 14.23
N THR A 67 -8.56 -7.51 14.62
CA THR A 67 -8.47 -6.05 14.70
C THR A 67 -7.19 -5.58 14.02
N PRO A 68 -7.14 -4.35 13.48
CA PRO A 68 -5.94 -3.83 12.81
C PRO A 68 -4.68 -3.91 13.67
N VAL A 69 -4.79 -3.60 14.96
CA VAL A 69 -3.67 -3.64 15.91
C VAL A 69 -3.17 -5.08 16.11
N LEU A 70 -4.08 -6.04 16.31
CA LEU A 70 -3.71 -7.43 16.50
C LEU A 70 -3.13 -8.04 15.22
N CYS A 71 -3.71 -7.73 14.05
CA CYS A 71 -3.22 -8.27 12.79
C CYS A 71 -1.88 -7.70 12.37
N ARG A 72 -1.61 -6.42 12.64
CA ARG A 72 -0.26 -5.85 12.50
C ARG A 72 0.74 -6.62 13.35
N GLN A 73 0.43 -6.86 14.63
CA GLN A 73 1.32 -7.61 15.51
C GLN A 73 1.54 -9.05 15.00
N GLN A 74 0.50 -9.73 14.54
CA GLN A 74 0.66 -11.08 14.00
C GLN A 74 1.48 -11.11 12.70
N ALA A 75 1.32 -10.13 11.80
CA ALA A 75 2.15 -10.02 10.61
C ALA A 75 3.65 -9.85 10.98
N GLN A 76 3.95 -9.03 11.99
CA GLN A 76 5.31 -8.87 12.53
C GLN A 76 5.85 -10.18 13.12
N ASN A 77 5.04 -10.90 13.90
CA ASN A 77 5.43 -12.17 14.52
C ASN A 77 5.77 -13.23 13.45
N VAL A 78 4.93 -13.33 12.41
CA VAL A 78 5.16 -14.25 11.29
C VAL A 78 6.43 -13.86 10.53
N GLN A 79 6.63 -12.56 10.24
CA GLN A 79 7.86 -12.11 9.60
C GLN A 79 9.10 -12.42 10.45
N HIS A 80 9.03 -12.20 11.77
CA HIS A 80 10.12 -12.49 12.69
C HIS A 80 10.48 -13.98 12.64
N TYR A 81 9.50 -14.88 12.75
CA TYR A 81 9.75 -16.32 12.68
C TYR A 81 10.36 -16.74 11.33
N HIS A 82 9.81 -16.25 10.21
CA HIS A 82 10.33 -16.55 8.89
C HIS A 82 11.76 -16.04 8.67
N LYS A 83 12.09 -14.81 9.10
CA LYS A 83 13.45 -14.27 8.93
C LYS A 83 14.43 -14.81 9.95
N GLN A 84 14.11 -14.75 11.23
CA GLN A 84 15.06 -15.00 12.33
C GLN A 84 15.20 -16.50 12.64
N THR A 85 14.13 -17.28 12.47
CA THR A 85 14.16 -18.72 12.79
C THR A 85 14.35 -19.58 11.55
N LEU A 86 13.65 -19.28 10.44
CA LEU A 86 13.73 -20.07 9.21
C LEU A 86 14.78 -19.56 8.21
N GLY A 87 15.37 -18.37 8.43
CA GLY A 87 16.39 -17.81 7.55
C GLY A 87 15.85 -17.36 6.19
N PHE A 88 14.55 -17.09 6.07
CA PHE A 88 13.98 -16.56 4.83
C PHE A 88 14.36 -15.09 4.63
N CYS A 89 14.43 -14.64 3.38
CA CYS A 89 14.68 -13.24 3.06
C CYS A 89 13.56 -12.28 3.50
N ASP A 90 12.34 -12.81 3.73
CA ASP A 90 11.15 -12.09 4.17
C ASP A 90 10.04 -13.07 4.58
N VAL A 91 8.82 -12.58 4.79
CA VAL A 91 7.61 -13.42 4.91
C VAL A 91 7.46 -14.37 3.71
N GLY A 92 7.14 -15.64 3.97
CA GLY A 92 7.13 -16.72 2.97
C GLY A 92 5.88 -16.82 2.08
N TYR A 93 4.88 -15.94 2.22
CA TYR A 93 3.72 -15.91 1.33
C TYR A 93 4.09 -15.12 0.06
N LYS A 94 3.91 -15.73 -1.11
CA LYS A 94 4.37 -15.22 -2.42
C LYS A 94 3.21 -14.98 -3.36
#